data_AF-A0A1E4SA81-F1
#
_entry.id   AF-A0A1E4SA81-F1
#
_cell.length_a   1.000
_cell.length_b   1.000
_cell.length_c   1.000
_cell.angle_alpha   90.00
_cell.angle_beta   90.00
_cell.angle_gamma   90.00
#
_symmetry.space_group_name_H-M   'P 1'
#
loop_
_entity.id
_entity.type
_entity.pdbx_description
1 polymer ?
#
loop_
_entity_poly.entity_id
_entity_poly.type
_entity_poly.pdbx_seq_one_letter_code
_entity_poly.pdbx_strand_id
1 'polypeptide(L)'
;MGISLWLCPKPSSQIHETLSSLSTGLVSICSESSRVEPHITITSGLAINSHADVRTVLESAIAALGHEIRLHVKLTSLELQAKNHYFKKLFLRVEKSRNLVSFSTILRELYVELPTLKNEAEAKYSAQDWARDEFDPHVSLLYTNIEQ
;
A
#
# COMPACT_ATOMS: atom_id res chain seq x y z
N MET A 1 2.39 -13.62 -10.91
CA MET A 1 1.41 -12.90 -10.07
C MET A 1 2.08 -12.61 -8.75
N GLY A 2 2.01 -11.38 -8.24
CA GLY A 2 2.58 -10.99 -6.94
C GLY A 2 1.47 -10.83 -5.90
N ILE A 3 1.80 -11.06 -4.63
CA ILE A 3 0.88 -10.86 -3.50
C ILE A 3 1.32 -9.61 -2.74
N SER A 4 0.37 -8.78 -2.32
CA SER A 4 0.61 -7.52 -1.62
C SER A 4 -0.24 -7.41 -0.36
N LEU A 5 0.27 -6.71 0.64
CA LEU A 5 -0.48 -6.36 1.84
C LEU A 5 -1.00 -4.92 1.71
N TRP A 6 -2.29 -4.75 1.96
CA TRP A 6 -2.97 -3.46 1.88
C TRP A 6 -3.47 -3.02 3.25
N LEU A 7 -3.32 -1.73 3.53
CA LEU A 7 -4.04 -1.04 4.59
C LEU A 7 -5.30 -0.42 3.98
N CYS A 8 -6.45 -0.96 4.32
CA CYS A 8 -7.74 -0.52 3.81
C CYS A 8 -8.49 0.31 4.86
N PRO A 9 -9.19 1.40 4.47
CA PRO A 9 -10.12 2.07 5.35
C PRO A 9 -11.29 1.12 5.67
N LYS A 10 -11.82 1.19 6.90
CA LYS A 10 -12.94 0.35 7.31
C LYS A 10 -14.14 0.55 6.35
N PRO A 11 -14.77 -0.50 5.82
CA PRO A 11 -15.86 -0.35 4.83
C PRO A 11 -17.01 0.55 5.29
N SER A 12 -17.33 0.53 6.59
CA SER A 12 -18.38 1.34 7.21
C SER A 12 -17.94 2.76 7.61
N SER A 13 -16.77 3.21 7.17
CA SER A 13 -16.23 4.53 7.54
C SER A 13 -16.50 5.57 6.47
N GLN A 14 -16.71 6.82 6.91
CA GLN A 14 -16.92 7.95 6.00
C GLN A 14 -15.77 8.11 4.99
N ILE A 15 -14.52 7.83 5.40
CA ILE A 15 -13.36 7.93 4.51
C ILE A 15 -13.40 6.88 3.40
N HIS A 16 -13.83 5.64 3.70
CA HIS A 16 -14.02 4.60 2.68
C HIS A 16 -15.10 5.02 1.66
N GLU A 17 -16.24 5.52 2.14
CA GLU A 17 -17.33 5.99 1.27
C GLU A 17 -16.92 7.17 0.40
N THR A 18 -16.20 8.14 0.98
CA THR A 18 -15.71 9.33 0.28
C THR A 18 -14.73 8.94 -0.84
N LEU A 19 -13.72 8.13 -0.53
CA LEU A 19 -12.72 7.68 -1.50
C LEU A 19 -13.35 6.82 -2.60
N SER A 20 -14.28 5.92 -2.25
CA SER A 20 -14.99 5.08 -3.21
C SER A 20 -15.86 5.90 -4.16
N SER A 21 -16.57 6.91 -3.62
CA SER A 21 -17.42 7.80 -4.42
C SER A 21 -16.59 8.65 -5.36
N LEU A 22 -15.45 9.17 -4.88
CA LEU A 22 -14.51 9.93 -5.70
C LEU A 22 -13.94 9.08 -6.85
N SER A 23 -13.51 7.85 -6.57
CA SER A 23 -13.03 6.93 -7.60
C SER A 23 -14.13 6.62 -8.63
N THR A 24 -15.36 6.31 -8.19
CA THR A 24 -16.49 6.07 -9.09
C THR A 24 -16.80 7.28 -9.97
N GLY A 25 -16.77 8.49 -9.43
CA GLY A 25 -16.99 9.72 -10.19
C GLY A 25 -15.89 10.00 -11.21
N LEU A 26 -14.64 9.62 -10.93
CA LEU A 26 -13.53 9.76 -11.88
C LEU A 26 -13.60 8.74 -13.01
N VAL A 27 -13.99 7.50 -12.69
CA VAL A 27 -14.15 6.42 -13.67
C VAL A 27 -15.22 6.76 -14.70
N SER A 28 -16.34 7.38 -14.29
CA SER A 28 -17.40 7.74 -15.24
C SER A 28 -16.99 8.80 -16.27
N ILE A 29 -15.94 9.57 -15.99
CA ILE A 29 -15.40 10.61 -16.89
C ILE A 29 -14.31 10.03 -17.80
N CYS A 30 -13.71 8.89 -17.45
CA CYS A 30 -12.58 8.28 -18.15
C CYS A 30 -12.98 6.94 -18.79
N SER A 31 -13.15 6.92 -20.12
CA SER A 31 -13.66 5.77 -20.90
C SER A 31 -12.82 4.50 -20.82
N GLU A 32 -11.54 4.59 -20.43
CA GLU A 32 -10.64 3.46 -20.23
C GLU A 32 -10.08 3.45 -18.81
N SER A 33 -10.94 3.17 -17.84
CA SER A 33 -10.54 3.11 -16.44
C SER A 33 -11.17 1.96 -15.68
N SER A 34 -10.44 1.49 -14.66
CA SER A 34 -10.92 0.46 -13.73
C SER A 34 -11.19 1.07 -12.37
N ARG A 35 -12.25 0.60 -11.70
CA ARG A 35 -12.53 0.95 -10.31
C ARG A 35 -11.39 0.49 -9.41
N VAL A 36 -10.98 1.34 -8.48
CA VAL A 36 -9.94 1.05 -7.50
C VAL A 36 -10.58 0.94 -6.13
N GLU A 37 -10.34 -0.17 -5.44
CA GLU A 37 -10.70 -0.27 -4.02
C GLU A 37 -9.79 0.66 -3.22
N PRO A 38 -10.29 1.52 -2.32
CA PRO A 38 -9.43 2.42 -1.58
C PRO A 38 -8.46 1.66 -0.67
N HIS A 39 -7.15 1.78 -0.93
CA HIS A 39 -6.12 1.15 -0.12
C HIS A 39 -4.80 1.90 -0.16
N ILE A 40 -3.94 1.63 0.82
CA ILE A 40 -2.51 1.93 0.78
C ILE A 40 -1.76 0.61 0.69
N THR A 41 -0.94 0.44 -0.34
CA THR A 41 -0.06 -0.74 -0.41
C THR A 41 1.07 -0.60 0.60
N ILE A 42 1.10 -1.49 1.59
CA ILE A 42 2.11 -1.51 2.66
C ILE A 42 3.39 -2.18 2.18
N THR A 43 3.27 -3.30 1.49
CA THR A 43 4.38 -3.96 0.78
C THR A 43 3.83 -4.88 -0.30
N SER A 44 4.67 -5.26 -1.25
CA SER A 44 4.36 -6.17 -2.36
C SER A 44 5.47 -7.20 -2.54
N GLY A 45 5.16 -8.31 -3.19
CA GLY A 45 6.10 -9.41 -3.38
C GLY A 45 6.20 -10.33 -2.16
N LEU A 46 5.12 -10.44 -1.39
CA LEU A 46 5.05 -11.32 -0.22
C LEU A 46 5.31 -12.78 -0.63
N ALA A 47 6.25 -13.42 0.06
CA ALA A 47 6.57 -14.84 -0.10
C ALA A 47 5.51 -15.72 0.57
N ILE A 48 4.33 -15.83 -0.05
CA ILE A 48 3.18 -16.59 0.42
C ILE A 48 2.96 -17.80 -0.50
N ASN A 49 2.97 -19.00 0.08
CA ASN A 49 2.77 -20.27 -0.63
C ASN A 49 1.48 -20.98 -0.18
N SER A 50 0.86 -20.53 0.91
CA SER A 50 -0.33 -21.17 1.49
C SER A 50 -1.30 -20.17 2.14
N HIS A 51 -2.54 -20.60 2.37
CA HIS A 51 -3.50 -19.85 3.18
C HIS A 51 -3.06 -19.69 4.65
N ALA A 52 -2.24 -20.60 5.17
CA ALA A 52 -1.68 -20.45 6.51
C ALA A 52 -0.70 -19.27 6.57
N ASP A 53 0.13 -19.09 5.54
CA ASP A 53 1.07 -17.97 5.44
C ASP A 53 0.31 -16.63 5.39
N VAL A 54 -0.83 -16.58 4.67
CA VAL A 54 -1.70 -15.39 4.66
C VAL A 54 -2.14 -15.02 6.09
N ARG A 55 -2.59 -16.01 6.87
CA ARG A 55 -2.99 -15.78 8.26
C ARG A 55 -1.81 -15.28 9.09
N THR A 56 -0.64 -15.89 8.97
CA THR A 56 0.57 -15.51 9.71
C THR A 56 1.00 -14.07 9.40
N VAL A 57 0.94 -13.64 8.13
CA VAL A 57 1.22 -12.26 7.72
C VAL A 57 0.22 -11.30 8.37
N LEU A 58 -1.08 -11.60 8.34
CA LEU A 58 -2.12 -10.75 8.92
C LEU A 58 -2.01 -10.66 10.45
N GLU A 59 -1.76 -11.77 11.13
CA GLU A 59 -1.54 -11.81 12.59
C GLU A 59 -0.30 -11.01 12.99
N SER A 60 0.78 -11.13 12.23
CA SER A 60 2.00 -10.34 12.45
C SER A 60 1.80 -8.87 12.18
N ALA A 61 1.00 -8.51 11.16
CA ALA A 61 0.62 -7.12 10.92
C ALA A 61 -0.17 -6.55 12.11
N ILE A 62 -1.12 -7.31 12.66
CA ILE A 62 -1.86 -6.89 13.86
C ILE A 62 -0.90 -6.75 15.05
N ALA A 63 0.02 -7.70 15.25
CA ALA A 63 1.00 -7.63 16.33
C ALA A 63 1.96 -6.44 16.19
N ALA A 64 2.40 -6.12 14.97
CA ALA A 64 3.30 -5.00 14.68
C ALA A 64 2.64 -3.63 14.89
N LEU A 65 1.32 -3.54 14.76
CA LEU A 65 0.56 -2.34 15.14
C LEU A 65 0.47 -2.17 16.67
N GLY A 66 0.67 -3.25 17.43
CA GLY A 66 0.63 -3.25 18.89
C GLY A 66 -0.75 -2.90 19.45
N HIS A 67 -0.77 -2.30 20.64
CA HIS A 67 -2.02 -1.87 21.30
C HIS A 67 -2.70 -0.69 20.58
N GLU A 68 -1.96 0.09 19.81
CA GLU A 68 -2.50 1.15 18.97
C GLU A 68 -2.86 0.59 17.59
N ILE A 69 -4.03 -0.04 17.49
CA ILE A 69 -4.58 -0.58 16.22
C ILE A 69 -4.86 0.55 15.18
N ARG A 70 -4.49 1.81 15.48
CA ARG A 70 -4.78 2.98 14.67
C ARG A 70 -3.49 3.60 14.15
N LEU A 71 -3.19 3.31 12.87
CA LEU A 71 -2.23 4.12 12.12
C LEU A 71 -2.88 5.46 11.77
N HIS A 72 -2.27 6.54 12.23
CA HIS A 72 -2.60 7.88 11.76
C HIS A 72 -2.02 8.10 10.37
N VAL A 73 -2.91 8.18 9.39
CA VAL A 73 -2.60 8.42 7.97
C VAL A 73 -3.00 9.84 7.63
N LYS A 74 -2.07 10.61 7.06
CA LYS A 74 -2.32 11.96 6.56
C LYS A 74 -2.22 11.98 5.04
N LEU A 75 -3.30 12.40 4.39
CA LEU A 75 -3.34 12.67 2.96
C LEU A 75 -2.85 14.11 2.74
N THR A 76 -1.90 14.31 1.82
CA THR A 76 -1.15 15.58 1.70
C THR A 76 -1.46 16.34 0.42
N SER A 77 -1.58 15.65 -0.71
CA SER A 77 -1.82 16.24 -2.02
C SER A 77 -2.62 15.28 -2.90
N LEU A 78 -3.38 15.85 -3.85
CA LEU A 78 -3.91 15.14 -5.00
C LEU A 78 -2.92 15.31 -6.16
N GLU A 79 -2.46 14.21 -6.73
CA GLU A 79 -1.41 14.23 -7.75
C GLU A 79 -1.81 13.44 -8.98
N LEU A 80 -1.44 13.98 -10.14
CA LEU A 80 -1.56 13.36 -11.46
C LEU A 80 -0.14 13.04 -11.96
N GLN A 81 0.13 11.78 -12.26
CA GLN A 81 1.39 11.38 -12.88
C GLN A 81 1.32 11.44 -14.40
N ALA A 82 2.44 11.89 -14.98
CA ALA A 82 2.64 11.98 -16.42
C ALA A 82 2.73 10.57 -17.06
N LYS A 83 3.04 10.52 -18.36
CA LYS A 83 2.98 9.32 -19.21
C LYS A 83 3.61 8.05 -18.59
N ASN A 84 3.05 6.89 -18.94
CA ASN A 84 3.50 5.53 -18.60
C ASN A 84 3.23 5.00 -17.18
N HIS A 85 2.34 5.63 -16.41
CA HIS A 85 1.94 5.14 -15.07
C HIS A 85 0.46 4.71 -15.01
N TYR A 86 0.16 3.47 -15.39
CA TYR A 86 -1.22 2.94 -15.34
C TYR A 86 -1.78 2.88 -13.92
N PHE A 87 -1.05 2.24 -12.99
CA PHE A 87 -1.51 1.98 -11.61
C PHE A 87 -1.32 3.16 -10.64
N LYS A 88 -0.76 4.28 -11.10
CA LYS A 88 -0.52 5.45 -10.25
C LYS A 88 -0.80 6.74 -11.01
N LYS A 89 -1.91 6.76 -11.75
CA LYS A 89 -2.25 7.87 -12.62
C LYS A 89 -2.75 9.07 -11.83
N LEU A 90 -3.87 8.91 -11.11
CA LEU A 90 -4.42 9.93 -10.21
C LEU A 90 -4.54 9.33 -8.81
N PHE A 91 -3.87 9.93 -7.83
CA PHE A 91 -3.77 9.39 -6.48
C PHE A 91 -3.65 10.49 -5.44
N LEU A 92 -3.95 10.14 -4.19
CA LEU A 92 -3.69 10.96 -3.03
C LEU A 92 -2.37 10.54 -2.39
N ARG A 93 -1.44 11.48 -2.24
CA ARG A 93 -0.15 11.24 -1.57
C ARG A 93 -0.37 11.06 -0.07
N VAL A 94 0.23 10.03 0.50
CA VAL A 94 0.23 9.80 1.95
C VAL A 94 1.56 10.28 2.53
N GLU A 95 1.51 10.99 3.65
CA GLU A 95 2.71 11.35 4.40
C GLU A 95 3.43 10.11 4.91
N LYS A 96 4.76 10.04 4.70
CA LYS A 96 5.64 9.02 5.27
C LYS A 96 5.84 9.25 6.78
N SER A 97 4.78 9.03 7.57
CA SER A 97 4.88 9.11 9.03
C SER A 97 5.82 8.02 9.56
N ARG A 98 6.51 8.30 10.67
CA ARG A 98 7.45 7.34 11.29
C ARG A 98 6.78 5.99 11.57
N ASN A 99 5.52 5.99 11.98
CA ASN A 99 4.76 4.79 12.30
C ASN A 99 4.43 3.98 11.03
N LEU A 100 3.98 4.65 9.96
CA LEU A 100 3.68 3.98 8.69
C LEU A 100 4.93 3.39 8.05
N VAL A 101 6.05 4.12 8.07
CA VAL A 101 7.34 3.64 7.57
C VAL A 101 7.80 2.43 8.39
N SER A 102 7.86 2.55 9.71
CA SER A 102 8.28 1.44 10.59
C SER A 102 7.44 0.19 10.39
N PHE A 103 6.11 0.35 10.32
CA PHE A 103 5.18 -0.75 10.07
C PHE A 103 5.45 -1.46 8.73
N SER A 104 5.65 -0.68 7.66
CA SER A 104 5.92 -1.22 6.33
C SER A 104 7.29 -1.90 6.25
N THR A 105 8.31 -1.33 6.91
CA THR A 105 9.67 -1.89 7.00
C THR A 105 9.64 -3.27 7.67
N ILE A 106 8.99 -3.38 8.84
CA ILE A 106 8.92 -4.66 9.59
C ILE A 106 8.29 -5.75 8.74
N LEU A 107 7.17 -5.46 8.08
CA LEU A 107 6.47 -6.47 7.28
C LEU A 107 7.23 -6.84 6.01
N ARG A 108 7.94 -5.90 5.41
CA ARG A 108 8.79 -6.20 4.26
C ARG A 108 10.01 -7.03 4.65
N GLU A 109 10.67 -6.70 5.75
CA GLU A 109 11.80 -7.46 6.30
C GLU A 109 11.41 -8.93 6.48
N LEU A 110 10.30 -9.18 7.20
CA LEU A 110 9.90 -10.54 7.56
C LEU A 110 9.36 -11.37 6.39
N TYR A 111 8.66 -10.75 5.44
CA TYR A 111 7.86 -11.48 4.45
C TYR A 111 8.26 -11.26 2.99
N VAL A 112 9.29 -10.46 2.74
CA VAL A 112 9.85 -10.24 1.39
C VAL A 112 11.36 -10.48 1.41
N GLU A 113 12.08 -9.76 2.27
CA GLU A 113 13.55 -9.76 2.26
C GLU A 113 14.12 -11.01 2.93
N LEU A 114 13.68 -11.34 4.15
CA LEU A 114 14.20 -12.48 4.91
C LEU A 114 14.00 -13.83 4.20
N PRO A 115 12.82 -14.15 3.61
CA PRO A 115 12.63 -15.38 2.86
C PRO A 115 13.56 -15.49 1.63
N THR A 116 13.95 -14.34 1.06
CA THR A 116 14.78 -14.27 -0.16
C THR A 116 16.27 -14.33 0.17
N LEU A 117 16.74 -13.51 1.10
CA LEU A 117 18.16 -13.35 1.43
C LEU A 117 18.66 -14.39 2.44
N LYS A 118 17.77 -14.95 3.27
CA LYS A 118 18.10 -15.95 4.32
C LYS A 118 19.17 -15.48 5.33
N ASN A 119 19.35 -14.16 5.45
CA ASN A 119 20.23 -13.51 6.42
C ASN A 119 19.47 -12.35 7.06
N GLU A 120 19.33 -12.38 8.39
CA GLU A 120 18.55 -11.38 9.14
C GLU A 120 19.14 -9.96 9.04
N ALA A 121 20.46 -9.82 9.11
CA ALA A 121 21.08 -8.50 9.04
C ALA A 121 20.90 -7.87 7.66
N GLU A 122 21.14 -8.64 6.59
CA GLU A 122 20.95 -8.18 5.22
C GLU A 122 19.48 -7.87 4.91
N ALA A 123 18.55 -8.72 5.37
CA ALA A 123 17.11 -8.49 5.21
C ALA A 123 16.66 -7.19 5.86
N LYS A 124 17.16 -6.91 7.07
CA LYS A 124 16.87 -5.68 7.79
C LYS A 124 17.40 -4.44 7.06
N TYR A 125 18.65 -4.47 6.59
CA TYR A 125 19.21 -3.35 5.83
C TYR A 125 18.46 -3.13 4.51
N SER A 126 18.18 -4.20 3.75
CA SER A 126 17.41 -4.15 2.50
C SER A 126 16.02 -3.52 2.71
N ALA A 127 15.29 -3.96 3.74
CA ALA A 127 13.97 -3.42 4.06
C ALA A 127 14.01 -1.94 4.48
N GLN A 128 15.06 -1.51 5.19
CA GLN A 128 15.26 -0.11 5.57
C GLN A 128 15.57 0.78 4.37
N ASP A 129 16.45 0.34 3.48
CA ASP A 129 16.79 1.06 2.26
C ASP A 129 15.56 1.20 1.35
N TRP A 130 14.81 0.11 1.14
CA TRP A 130 13.55 0.15 0.42
C TRP A 130 12.56 1.14 1.05
N ALA A 131 12.39 1.13 2.38
CA ALA A 131 11.44 2.00 3.05
C ALA A 131 11.80 3.50 2.92
N ARG A 132 13.10 3.80 2.86
CA ARG A 132 13.62 5.16 2.66
C ARG A 132 13.42 5.61 1.21
N ASP A 133 13.91 4.80 0.27
CA ASP A 133 14.17 5.24 -1.11
C ASP A 133 13.03 4.88 -2.07
N GLU A 134 12.31 3.79 -1.81
CA GLU A 134 11.33 3.22 -2.76
C GLU A 134 9.89 3.22 -2.25
N PHE A 135 9.67 3.02 -0.95
CA PHE A 135 8.32 2.99 -0.39
C PHE A 135 7.64 4.32 -0.65
N ASP A 136 6.52 4.31 -1.35
CA ASP A 136 5.83 5.53 -1.78
C ASP A 136 4.33 5.39 -1.48
N PRO A 137 3.91 5.64 -0.23
CA PRO A 137 2.54 5.39 0.19
C PRO A 137 1.59 6.37 -0.49
N HIS A 138 0.51 5.83 -1.06
CA HIS A 138 -0.52 6.59 -1.74
C HIS A 138 -1.85 5.83 -1.73
N VAL A 139 -2.93 6.55 -2.00
CA VAL A 139 -4.25 5.97 -2.29
C VAL A 139 -4.59 6.30 -3.73
N SER A 140 -4.61 5.28 -4.59
CA SER A 140 -5.01 5.45 -5.98
C SER A 140 -6.51 5.68 -6.12
N LEU A 141 -6.86 6.63 -6.98
CA LEU A 141 -8.25 6.98 -7.27
C LEU A 141 -8.67 6.51 -8.67
N LEU A 142 -7.71 6.44 -9.60
CA LEU A 142 -7.95 6.07 -10.99
C LEU A 142 -6.75 5.32 -11.57
N TYR A 143 -7.02 4.17 -12.21
CA TYR A 143 -6.08 3.51 -13.11
C TYR A 143 -6.53 3.72 -14.54
N THR A 144 -5.63 4.19 -15.40
CA THR A 144 -5.95 4.47 -16.80
C THR A 144 -4.69 4.63 -17.64
N ASN A 145 -4.81 4.36 -18.95
CA ASN A 145 -3.74 4.54 -19.94
C ASN A 145 -3.75 5.94 -20.58
N ILE A 146 -4.60 6.86 -20.12
CA ILE A 146 -4.69 8.21 -20.70
C ILE A 146 -3.30 8.86 -20.72
N GLU A 147 -2.85 9.21 -21.92
CA GLU A 147 -1.65 10.03 -22.13
C GLU A 147 -2.05 11.50 -22.14
N GLN A 148 -1.93 12.17 -20.99
CA GLN A 148 -1.88 13.64 -20.92
C GLN A 148 -0.44 14.08 -20.80
#